data_AF-A0A934FYI9-F1
#
_entry.id   AF-A0A934FYI9-F1
#
_cell.length_a   1.000
_cell.length_b   1.000
_cell.length_c   1.000
_cell.angle_alpha   90.00
_cell.angle_beta   90.00
_cell.angle_gamma   90.00
#
_symmetry.space_group_name_H-M   'P 1'
#
loop_
_entity.id
_entity.type
_entity.pdbx_description
1 polymer ?
#
loop_
_entity_poly.entity_id
_entity_poly.type
_entity_poly.pdbx_seq_one_letter_code
_entity_poly.pdbx_strand_id
1 'polypeptide(L)' 'MEIYFSRHACRQMRWRGISEDEISLTIHHPDMTEDSTKGRKNAFKHTGKRLLKVTYKEEDGRIIIITAIDKGK' A
#
# COMPACT_ATOMS: atom_id res chain seq x y z
N MET A 1 1.72 7.02 -13.79
CA MET A 1 0.90 7.31 -12.59
C MET A 1 1.85 7.55 -11.44
N GLU A 2 1.73 8.67 -10.74
CA GLU A 2 2.68 9.07 -9.71
C GLU A 2 2.23 8.53 -8.34
N ILE A 3 3.16 7.97 -7.56
CA ILE A 3 2.89 7.42 -6.22
C ILE A 3 3.51 8.36 -5.17
N TYR A 4 2.67 8.86 -4.27
CA TYR A 4 3.08 9.69 -3.14
C TYR A 4 2.94 8.93 -1.84
N PHE A 5 3.99 8.98 -1.02
CA PHE A 5 3.97 8.36 0.30
C PHE A 5 3.65 9.40 1.36
N SER A 6 2.58 9.18 2.12
CA SER A 6 2.34 9.98 3.32
C SER A 6 3.46 9.76 4.33
N ARG A 7 3.70 10.74 5.20
CA ARG A 7 4.64 10.59 6.33
C ARG A 7 4.33 9.37 7.19
N HIS A 8 3.05 9.00 7.31
CA HIS A 8 2.64 7.80 8.04
C HIS A 8 3.13 6.53 7.34
N ALA A 9 2.89 6.41 6.04
CA ALA A 9 3.35 5.29 5.22
C ALA A 9 4.88 5.17 5.25
N CYS A 10 5.63 6.25 5.03
CA CYS A 10 7.10 6.23 5.06
C CYS A 10 7.64 5.67 6.40
N ARG A 11 7.04 6.06 7.52
CA ARG A 11 7.43 5.54 8.85
C ARG A 11 7.14 4.06 8.98
N GLN A 12 5.96 3.62 8.53
CA GLN A 12 5.58 2.21 8.61
C GLN A 12 6.47 1.33 7.73
N MET A 13 6.77 1.78 6.52
CA MET A 13 7.66 1.13 5.57
C MET A 13 9.05 0.96 6.17
N ARG A 14 9.63 2.05 6.71
CA ARG A 14 10.94 2.01 7.36
C ARG A 14 10.99 1.01 8.52
N TRP A 15 9.97 0.99 9.38
CA TRP A 15 9.95 0.10 10.55
C TRP A 15 9.73 -1.38 10.19
N ARG A 16 9.12 -1.65 9.03
CA ARG A 16 8.77 -3.02 8.61
C ARG A 16 9.67 -3.55 7.50
N GLY A 17 10.59 -2.71 7.00
CA GLY A 17 11.42 -3.03 5.85
C GLY A 17 10.58 -3.29 4.60
N ILE A 18 9.56 -2.46 4.36
CA ILE A 18 8.74 -2.51 3.13
C ILE A 18 9.35 -1.54 2.13
N SER A 19 9.71 -2.05 0.96
CA SER A 19 10.29 -1.26 -0.13
C SER A 19 9.23 -0.53 -0.96
N GLU A 20 9.63 0.50 -1.70
CA GLU A 20 8.75 1.16 -2.66
C GLU A 20 8.31 0.22 -3.79
N ASP A 21 9.18 -0.71 -4.20
CA ASP A 21 8.88 -1.74 -5.21
C ASP A 21 7.76 -2.68 -4.74
N GLU A 22 7.78 -3.11 -3.48
CA GLU A 22 6.70 -3.91 -2.90
C GLU A 22 5.37 -3.15 -2.88
N ILE A 23 5.40 -1.84 -2.60
CA ILE A 23 4.20 -1.00 -2.66
C ILE A 23 3.71 -0.89 -4.10
N SER A 24 4.59 -0.56 -5.04
CA SER A 24 4.28 -0.43 -6.46
C SER A 24 3.64 -1.72 -6.99
N LEU A 25 4.25 -2.87 -6.69
CA LEU A 25 3.76 -4.17 -7.07
C LEU A 25 2.39 -4.47 -6.45
N THR A 26 2.18 -4.12 -5.18
CA THR A 26 0.89 -4.33 -4.50
C THR A 26 -0.21 -3.46 -5.07
N ILE A 27 0.10 -2.24 -5.50
CA ILE A 27 -0.86 -1.31 -6.08
C ILE A 27 -1.22 -1.67 -7.53
N HIS A 28 -0.24 -2.04 -8.34
CA HIS A 28 -0.44 -2.30 -9.78
C HIS A 28 -0.88 -3.74 -10.07
N HIS A 29 -0.47 -4.68 -9.23
CA HIS A 29 -0.80 -6.10 -9.36
C HIS A 29 -1.28 -6.67 -8.02
N PRO A 30 -2.37 -6.13 -7.43
CA PRO A 30 -2.91 -6.68 -6.20
C PRO A 30 -3.43 -8.10 -6.42
N ASP A 31 -3.30 -8.95 -5.41
CA ASP A 31 -4.00 -10.23 -5.39
C ASP A 31 -5.49 -10.02 -5.06
N MET A 32 -5.78 -8.99 -4.24
CA MET A 32 -7.12 -8.59 -3.86
C MET A 32 -7.19 -7.09 -3.61
N THR A 33 -8.32 -6.48 -3.95
CA THR A 33 -8.65 -5.09 -3.60
C THR A 33 -9.98 -4.99 -2.89
N GLU A 34 -10.06 -4.09 -1.91
CA GLU A 34 -11.29 -3.80 -1.18
C GLU A 34 -11.49 -2.29 -1.05
N ASP A 35 -12.74 -1.84 -1.19
CA ASP A 35 -13.09 -0.48 -0.82
C ASP A 35 -13.02 -0.30 0.70
N SER A 36 -12.56 0.88 1.11
CA SER A 36 -12.41 1.29 2.49
C SER A 36 -13.13 2.63 2.72
N THR A 37 -13.21 3.05 3.97
CA THR A 37 -13.88 4.28 4.36
C THR A 37 -13.30 5.52 3.66
N LYS A 38 -14.16 6.49 3.34
CA LYS A 38 -13.81 7.82 2.79
C LYS A 38 -13.05 7.77 1.46
N GLY A 39 -13.49 6.93 0.51
CA GLY A 39 -12.92 6.86 -0.85
C GLY A 39 -11.50 6.27 -0.90
N ARG A 40 -11.12 5.51 0.13
CA ARG A 40 -9.84 4.80 0.18
C ARG A 40 -10.03 3.39 -0.35
N LYS A 41 -8.95 2.79 -0.85
CA LYS A 41 -8.90 1.38 -1.25
C LYS A 41 -7.80 0.69 -0.45
N ASN A 42 -8.01 -0.59 -0.16
CA ASN A 42 -6.98 -1.49 0.32
C ASN A 42 -6.57 -2.39 -0.83
N ALA A 43 -5.27 -2.47 -1.11
CA ALA A 43 -4.67 -3.50 -1.94
C ALA A 43 -3.92 -4.50 -1.06
N PHE A 44 -4.08 -5.77 -1.38
CA PHE A 44 -3.43 -6.87 -0.68
C PHE A 44 -2.56 -7.64 -1.66
N LYS A 45 -1.34 -7.97 -1.26
CA LYS A 45 -0.45 -8.82 -2.05
C LYS A 45 0.40 -9.74 -1.17
N HIS A 46 0.53 -10.99 -1.59
CA HIS A 46 1.50 -11.90 -1.02
C HIS A 46 2.90 -11.59 -1.57
N THR A 47 3.82 -11.20 -0.69
CA THR A 47 5.25 -11.02 -1.00
C THR A 47 6.06 -12.08 -0.26
N GLY A 48 6.30 -13.21 -0.93
CA GLY A 48 6.94 -14.38 -0.31
C GLY A 48 6.09 -14.96 0.82
N LYS A 49 6.52 -14.76 2.07
CA LYS A 49 5.82 -15.25 3.28
C LYS A 49 4.92 -14.20 3.94
N ARG A 50 4.85 -12.99 3.40
CA ARG A 50 4.14 -11.85 3.99
C ARG A 50 2.88 -11.57 3.21
N LEU A 51 1.85 -11.08 3.90
CA LEU A 51 0.67 -10.50 3.27
C LEU A 51 0.74 -8.99 3.46
N LEU A 52 1.16 -8.27 2.43
CA LEU A 52 1.24 -6.81 2.47
C LEU A 52 -0.16 -6.22 2.23
N LYS A 53 -0.60 -5.35 3.14
CA LYS A 53 -1.77 -4.49 2.95
C LYS A 53 -1.33 -3.05 2.74
N VAL A 54 -1.73 -2.47 1.62
CA VAL A 54 -1.52 -1.07 1.29
C VAL A 54 -2.86 -0.35 1.23
N THR A 55 -3.05 0.66 2.08
CA THR A 55 -4.21 1.55 1.99
C THR A 55 -3.81 2.80 1.22
N TYR A 56 -4.55 3.11 0.16
CA TYR A 56 -4.29 4.25 -0.70
C TYR A 56 -5.58 4.99 -1.06
N LYS A 57 -5.43 6.20 -1.58
CA LYS A 57 -6.50 6.91 -2.27
C LYS A 57 -6.00 7.37 -3.64
N GLU A 58 -6.91 7.46 -4.60
CA GLU A 58 -6.66 8.09 -5.89
C GLU A 58 -7.17 9.53 -5.81
N GLU A 59 -6.33 10.50 -6.17
CA GLU A 59 -6.67 11.93 -6.15
C GLU A 59 -5.91 12.60 -7.30
N ASP A 60 -6.62 13.35 -8.15
CA ASP A 60 -6.05 14.09 -9.29
C ASP A 60 -5.12 13.25 -10.20
N GLY A 61 -5.49 11.99 -10.44
CA GLY A 61 -4.71 11.05 -11.28
C GLY A 61 -3.43 10.52 -10.61
N ARG A 62 -3.28 10.72 -9.29
CA ARG A 62 -2.15 10.26 -8.48
C ARG A 62 -2.62 9.26 -7.44
N ILE A 63 -1.71 8.38 -7.01
CA ILE A 63 -1.94 7.49 -5.88
C ILE A 63 -1.25 8.05 -4.65
N ILE A 64 -2.01 8.19 -3.57
CA ILE A 64 -1.48 8.61 -2.26
C ILE A 64 -1.54 7.42 -1.32
N ILE A 65 -0.38 6.92 -0.93
CA ILE A 65 -0.20 5.83 0.02
C ILE A 65 -0.37 6.36 1.44
N ILE A 66 -1.40 5.87 2.12
CA ILE A 66 -1.76 6.27 3.47
C ILE A 66 -1.11 5.31 4.48
N THR A 67 -1.24 4.01 4.24
CA THR A 67 -0.81 2.95 5.17
C THR A 67 -0.09 1.83 4.42
N ALA A 68 0.97 1.27 4.99
CA ALA A 68 1.66 0.08 4.52
C ALA A 68 1.96 -0.86 5.69
N ILE A 69 1.30 -2.01 5.75
CA ILE A 69 1.47 -2.96 6.86
C ILE A 69 1.59 -4.40 6.36
N ASP A 70 2.47 -5.16 7.00
CA ASP A 70 2.52 -6.62 6.88
C ASP A 70 1.45 -7.22 7.82
N LYS A 71 0.58 -8.07 7.27
CA LYS A 71 -0.46 -8.84 7.96
C LYS A 71 -0.04 -10.28 8.27
N GLY A 72 1.15 -10.70 7.85
CA GLY A 72 1.69 -12.04 8.07
C GLY A 72 2.39 -12.24 9.42
N LYS A 73 2.37 -11.24 10.32
CA LYS A 73 2.92 -11.31 11.68
C LYS A 73 1.93 -10.81 12.72
#